data_AF-A0A0A1TNP3-F1
#
_entry.id   AF-A0A0A1TNP3-F1
#
_cell.length_a   1.000
_cell.length_b   1.000
_cell.length_c   1.000
_cell.angle_alpha   90.00
_cell.angle_beta   90.00
_cell.angle_gamma   90.00
#
_symmetry.space_group_name_H-M   'P 1'
#
loop_
_entity.id
_entity.type
_entity.pdbx_description
1 polymer ?
#
loop_
_entity_poly.entity_id
_entity_poly.type
_entity_poly.pdbx_seq_one_letter_code
_entity_poly.pdbx_strand_id
1 'polypeptide(L)'
;MSGSFSSPFGANANPFGTDRSQPDAQNTMGSLVEEEEHDTIGSPRTGSFPAGAFTTTPGFGAVFGGDASVDGPPTVRAPPNPDSYPAQYNFNRRTSVSAESLKPSADTYDNWSPPVHEKSVEQLNRLKHAIEGNFLFSHLDDDQSAQVVGALVEKPIPAKGIKVISQGDAGDYFYVVEKGTFEVYVNPTGQIQPGPDGMGTKVSTIEAGGSFGELALMYNAPRAATVVSAEGGCTLWALDRLTFRRILMESTFARRRLYESFLEEVPILSTITAYERSKIADALETQKFPAGELIIKEGDPGYSFYLLESGEADAYIGEPGNKVKHYTKGDYFGELALLNDEPRAASVVAGTDVKVATLGKNAFQRLLGPVEGIMRRTKYEAVKSGVEEMDPLHSN
;
A
#
# COMPACT_ATOMS: atom_id res chain seq x y z
N MET A 1 3.87 -40.19 2.80
CA MET A 1 3.34 -39.74 4.10
C MET A 1 3.69 -38.26 4.24
N SER A 2 2.76 -37.40 3.86
CA SER A 2 2.90 -35.95 3.81
C SER A 2 2.56 -35.36 5.17
N GLY A 3 3.56 -34.85 5.89
CA GLY A 3 3.36 -34.07 7.11
C GLY A 3 3.02 -32.63 6.75
N SER A 4 1.77 -32.22 6.99
CA SER A 4 1.34 -30.83 6.92
C SER A 4 1.91 -30.05 8.10
N PHE A 5 2.62 -28.96 7.83
CA PHE A 5 3.16 -28.05 8.83
C PHE A 5 2.07 -27.06 9.27
N SER A 6 1.81 -26.96 10.57
CA SER A 6 1.09 -25.85 11.19
C SER A 6 2.11 -24.95 11.87
N SER A 7 2.17 -23.69 11.44
CA SER A 7 3.07 -22.66 11.98
C SER A 7 2.75 -22.36 13.46
N PRO A 8 3.77 -22.08 14.30
CA PRO A 8 3.56 -21.58 15.67
C PRO A 8 3.17 -20.08 15.71
N PHE A 9 3.20 -19.41 14.56
CA PHE A 9 2.58 -18.11 14.33
C PHE A 9 1.29 -18.33 13.56
N GLY A 10 0.17 -17.87 14.12
CA GLY A 10 -1.19 -18.15 13.66
C GLY A 10 -1.34 -18.13 12.13
N ALA A 11 -2.04 -19.14 11.61
CA ALA A 11 -2.39 -19.25 10.21
C ALA A 11 -3.14 -17.97 9.75
N ASN A 12 -2.68 -17.37 8.64
CA ASN A 12 -3.42 -16.48 7.76
C ASN A 12 -4.48 -15.58 8.42
N ALA A 13 -4.10 -14.81 9.44
CA ALA A 13 -4.94 -13.73 9.93
C ALA A 13 -4.61 -12.47 9.13
N ASN A 14 -5.44 -12.19 8.12
CA ASN A 14 -5.44 -10.91 7.42
C ASN A 14 -5.78 -9.81 8.45
N PRO A 15 -4.88 -8.87 8.79
CA PRO A 15 -5.16 -7.87 9.84
C PRO A 15 -6.14 -6.78 9.38
N PHE A 16 -6.65 -6.86 8.15
CA PHE A 16 -7.55 -5.88 7.54
C PHE A 16 -8.84 -6.48 6.94
N GLY A 17 -9.25 -7.69 7.33
CA GLY A 17 -10.47 -8.35 6.81
C GLY A 17 -11.55 -8.56 7.88
N THR A 18 -12.77 -8.08 7.61
CA THR A 18 -13.97 -8.34 8.41
C THR A 18 -14.53 -9.73 8.09
N ASP A 19 -14.51 -10.66 9.06
CA ASP A 19 -15.27 -11.90 8.95
C ASP A 19 -16.62 -11.78 9.68
N ARG A 20 -17.69 -12.00 8.90
CA ARG A 20 -19.09 -12.01 9.34
C ARG A 20 -19.48 -13.46 9.60
N SER A 21 -19.65 -13.85 10.86
CA SER A 21 -20.63 -14.89 11.21
C SER A 21 -20.95 -14.94 12.71
N GLN A 22 -22.27 -14.95 12.97
CA GLN A 22 -23.01 -15.36 14.18
C GLN A 22 -23.45 -14.33 15.25
N PRO A 23 -24.65 -14.54 15.87
CA PRO A 23 -25.66 -13.50 16.03
C PRO A 23 -26.01 -13.12 17.49
N ASP A 24 -26.72 -12.00 17.58
CA ASP A 24 -27.63 -11.52 18.63
C ASP A 24 -27.22 -11.56 20.12
N ALA A 25 -26.88 -10.37 20.64
CA ALA A 25 -27.33 -9.95 21.96
C ALA A 25 -27.51 -8.42 22.00
N GLN A 26 -28.74 -8.00 22.34
CA GLN A 26 -29.19 -6.62 22.51
C GLN A 26 -28.34 -5.85 23.52
N ASN A 27 -27.92 -4.62 23.17
CA ASN A 27 -27.90 -3.52 24.14
C ASN A 27 -27.87 -2.13 23.48
N THR A 28 -29.04 -1.48 23.54
CA THR A 28 -29.36 -0.07 23.84
C THR A 28 -28.41 1.06 23.42
N MET A 29 -28.97 1.98 22.63
CA MET A 29 -28.44 3.24 22.10
C MET A 29 -27.79 4.17 23.14
N GLY A 30 -26.65 4.76 22.75
CA GLY A 30 -26.17 6.06 23.24
C GLY A 30 -25.86 6.94 22.02
N SER A 31 -26.55 8.09 21.93
CA SER A 31 -26.43 9.10 20.87
C SER A 31 -25.01 9.66 20.77
N LEU A 32 -24.45 9.68 19.56
CA LEU A 32 -23.25 10.46 19.23
C LEU A 32 -23.70 11.87 18.84
N VAL A 33 -23.20 12.85 19.58
CA VAL A 33 -23.27 14.28 19.26
C VAL A 33 -22.08 14.60 18.37
N GLU A 34 -22.34 15.22 17.22
CA GLU A 34 -21.32 15.74 16.31
C GLU A 34 -20.63 16.95 16.96
N GLU A 35 -19.31 16.89 17.12
CA GLU A 35 -18.52 18.07 17.48
C GLU A 35 -17.96 18.71 16.19
N GLU A 36 -18.42 19.93 15.90
CA GLU A 36 -17.92 20.79 14.84
C GLU A 36 -16.47 21.24 15.14
N GLU A 37 -15.54 20.98 14.21
CA GLU A 37 -14.15 21.43 14.28
C GLU A 37 -14.03 22.92 13.92
N HIS A 38 -14.04 23.79 14.92
CA HIS A 38 -13.49 25.15 14.80
C HIS A 38 -12.07 25.21 15.37
N ASP A 39 -11.10 24.97 14.48
CA ASP A 39 -9.67 25.11 14.73
C ASP A 39 -9.28 26.58 14.92
N THR A 40 -9.08 27.00 16.17
CA THR A 40 -8.05 28.00 16.54
C THR A 40 -7.73 27.84 18.02
N ILE A 41 -6.59 27.24 18.39
CA ILE A 41 -5.80 27.57 19.59
C ILE A 41 -4.47 26.79 19.56
N GLY A 42 -3.37 27.53 19.55
CA GLY A 42 -2.00 27.02 19.68
C GLY A 42 -1.69 26.53 21.09
N SER A 43 -0.63 25.70 21.17
CA SER A 43 -0.19 24.99 22.38
C SER A 43 -0.06 25.88 23.63
N PRO A 44 -0.59 25.48 24.80
CA PRO A 44 -0.47 26.25 26.03
C PRO A 44 0.87 25.95 26.71
N ARG A 45 1.86 26.82 26.54
CA ARG A 45 2.96 26.99 27.51
C ARG A 45 2.88 28.40 28.06
N THR A 46 2.27 28.55 29.25
CA THR A 46 2.61 29.46 30.37
C THR A 46 1.36 29.69 31.22
N GLY A 47 1.38 29.27 32.48
CA GLY A 47 0.37 29.62 33.47
C GLY A 47 0.89 30.69 34.42
N SER A 48 0.17 31.80 34.52
CA SER A 48 0.32 32.84 35.55
C SER A 48 -0.92 32.82 36.43
N PHE A 49 -0.78 32.59 37.74
CA PHE A 49 -1.78 32.95 38.74
C PHE A 49 -1.12 33.45 40.04
N PRO A 50 -1.79 34.35 40.79
CA PRO A 50 -1.18 35.18 41.83
C PRO A 50 -1.16 34.52 43.23
N ALA A 51 -0.37 35.12 44.12
CA ALA A 51 0.02 34.62 45.43
C ALA A 51 -1.04 34.76 46.55
N GLY A 52 -1.02 33.84 47.53
CA GLY A 52 -1.54 34.08 48.89
C GLY A 52 -1.88 32.85 49.76
N ALA A 53 -1.16 32.71 50.88
CA ALA A 53 -1.54 32.12 52.19
C ALA A 53 -1.44 30.59 52.49
N PHE A 54 -0.25 30.19 53.01
CA PHE A 54 0.09 29.49 54.28
C PHE A 54 -0.93 28.58 55.03
N THR A 55 -0.56 27.31 55.35
CA THR A 55 -0.31 26.75 56.73
C THR A 55 -0.02 25.21 56.75
N THR A 56 1.11 24.85 57.38
CA THR A 56 1.45 23.68 58.27
C THR A 56 1.36 22.18 57.86
N THR A 57 2.52 21.50 58.00
CA THR A 57 3.00 20.09 57.88
C THR A 57 2.35 19.03 58.82
N PRO A 58 2.68 17.69 58.79
CA PRO A 58 3.49 16.89 57.85
C PRO A 58 2.92 15.50 57.43
N GLY A 59 3.26 15.02 56.22
CA GLY A 59 3.13 13.61 55.83
C GLY A 59 3.05 13.42 54.31
N PHE A 60 3.88 12.53 53.76
CA PHE A 60 4.16 12.27 52.33
C PHE A 60 5.17 13.21 51.65
N GLY A 61 6.46 12.87 51.80
CA GLY A 61 7.55 13.50 51.06
C GLY A 61 7.99 12.66 49.86
N ALA A 62 7.63 13.09 48.66
CA ALA A 62 8.47 12.97 47.46
C ALA A 62 8.25 14.25 46.64
N VAL A 63 9.26 15.11 46.70
CA VAL A 63 9.31 16.48 46.20
C VAL A 63 9.37 16.48 44.67
N PHE A 64 8.41 17.14 44.05
CA PHE A 64 8.45 17.55 42.65
C PHE A 64 9.19 18.89 42.56
N GLY A 65 10.31 18.92 41.84
CA GLY A 65 10.89 20.14 41.27
C GLY A 65 11.69 21.04 42.22
N GLY A 66 12.96 20.71 42.44
CA GLY A 66 13.99 21.64 42.90
C GLY A 66 15.15 21.64 41.90
N ASP A 67 15.37 22.80 41.28
CA ASP A 67 16.54 23.13 40.49
C ASP A 67 17.82 22.92 41.32
N ALA A 68 18.59 21.89 40.96
CA ALA A 68 19.96 21.72 41.38
C ALA A 68 20.79 21.46 40.13
N SER A 69 21.68 22.40 39.83
CA SER A 69 22.76 22.24 38.88
C SER A 69 23.59 20.99 39.22
N VAL A 70 23.34 19.88 38.53
CA VAL A 70 24.22 18.70 38.56
C VAL A 70 24.87 18.60 37.20
N ASP A 71 26.08 19.15 37.14
CA ASP A 71 27.04 18.90 36.06
C ASP A 71 27.46 17.43 36.16
N GLY A 72 26.87 16.58 35.31
CA GLY A 72 27.14 15.15 35.26
C GLY A 72 26.69 14.57 33.90
N PRO A 73 27.41 13.59 33.34
CA PRO A 73 27.09 13.06 32.02
C PRO A 73 25.69 12.41 32.04
N PRO A 74 24.99 12.36 30.89
CA PRO A 74 23.61 11.89 30.85
C PRO A 74 23.55 10.48 31.40
N THR A 75 22.79 10.30 32.49
CA THR A 75 22.57 8.99 33.09
C THR A 75 21.89 8.11 32.04
N VAL A 76 22.61 7.11 31.55
CA VAL A 76 22.03 6.00 30.78
C VAL A 76 20.89 5.45 31.62
N ARG A 77 19.65 5.56 31.15
CA ARG A 77 18.51 4.90 31.79
C ARG A 77 18.85 3.43 31.90
N ALA A 78 19.06 2.95 33.13
CA ALA A 78 19.24 1.53 33.39
C ALA A 78 18.04 0.77 32.80
N PRO A 79 18.25 -0.41 32.18
CA PRO A 79 17.14 -1.22 31.71
C PRO A 79 16.18 -1.45 32.89
N PRO A 80 14.86 -1.34 32.67
CA PRO A 80 13.88 -1.48 33.74
C PRO A 80 14.06 -2.83 34.44
N ASN A 81 14.12 -2.82 35.77
CA ASN A 81 14.26 -4.03 36.57
C ASN A 81 13.02 -4.91 36.36
N PRO A 82 13.12 -6.10 35.76
CA PRO A 82 11.96 -6.96 35.48
C PRO A 82 11.17 -7.34 36.74
N ASP A 83 11.82 -7.36 37.92
CA ASP A 83 11.19 -7.67 39.19
C ASP A 83 10.26 -6.56 39.72
N SER A 84 10.31 -5.37 39.11
CA SER A 84 9.47 -4.22 39.48
C SER A 84 8.16 -4.10 38.70
N TYR A 85 7.90 -5.05 37.79
CA TYR A 85 6.72 -5.05 36.93
C TYR A 85 5.86 -6.30 37.19
N PRO A 86 4.52 -6.21 37.05
CA PRO A 86 3.64 -7.36 37.17
C PRO A 86 4.06 -8.50 36.22
N ALA A 87 3.86 -9.76 36.62
CA ALA A 87 4.26 -10.94 35.83
C ALA A 87 3.66 -11.01 34.41
N GLN A 88 2.63 -10.20 34.12
CA GLN A 88 1.99 -10.07 32.81
C GLN A 88 2.50 -8.88 31.98
N TYR A 89 3.49 -8.13 32.49
CA TYR A 89 4.06 -7.00 31.77
C TYR A 89 4.94 -7.50 30.62
N ASN A 90 4.39 -7.45 29.42
CA ASN A 90 5.12 -7.84 28.22
C ASN A 90 6.18 -6.79 27.88
N PHE A 91 7.45 -7.08 28.22
CA PHE A 91 8.60 -6.24 27.89
C PHE A 91 8.92 -6.17 26.39
N ASN A 92 8.22 -6.93 25.53
CA ASN A 92 8.31 -6.79 24.07
C ASN A 92 7.68 -5.48 23.61
N ARG A 93 8.35 -4.37 23.92
CA ARG A 93 8.05 -3.07 23.32
C ARG A 93 8.20 -3.20 21.82
N ARG A 94 7.15 -2.84 21.10
CA ARG A 94 7.20 -2.68 19.64
C ARG A 94 8.26 -1.64 19.33
N THR A 95 9.29 -2.04 18.61
CA THR A 95 10.34 -1.14 18.14
C THR A 95 9.90 -0.50 16.84
N SER A 96 10.22 0.78 16.65
CA SER A 96 10.00 1.44 15.37
C SER A 96 10.94 0.85 14.33
N VAL A 97 10.42 0.63 13.12
CA VAL A 97 11.22 0.29 11.94
C VAL A 97 11.14 1.44 10.95
N SER A 98 12.24 1.71 10.26
CA SER A 98 12.31 2.71 9.22
C SER A 98 13.20 2.20 8.09
N ALA A 99 12.94 2.71 6.91
CA ALA A 99 13.71 2.42 5.72
C ALA A 99 14.30 3.73 5.20
N GLU A 100 15.22 3.65 4.25
CA GLU A 100 15.87 4.82 3.66
C GLU A 100 14.82 5.78 3.07
N SER A 101 15.07 7.08 3.19
CA SER A 101 14.22 8.11 2.57
C SER A 101 14.57 8.20 1.08
N LEU A 102 13.54 8.08 0.24
CA LEU A 102 13.62 8.28 -1.21
C LEU A 102 12.75 9.48 -1.57
N LYS A 103 13.21 10.33 -2.50
CA LYS A 103 12.52 11.57 -2.90
C LYS A 103 12.12 11.49 -4.37
N PRO A 104 10.90 11.03 -4.68
CA PRO A 104 10.46 10.78 -6.06
C PRO A 104 10.62 11.98 -7.01
N SER A 105 10.38 13.20 -6.51
CA SER A 105 10.45 14.44 -7.29
C SER A 105 11.86 14.96 -7.52
N ALA A 106 12.83 14.59 -6.68
CA ALA A 106 14.24 14.95 -6.86
C ALA A 106 14.94 13.95 -7.79
N ASP A 107 14.50 12.70 -7.77
CA ASP A 107 15.06 11.61 -8.58
C ASP A 107 14.69 11.72 -10.07
N THR A 108 13.75 12.60 -10.45
CA THR A 108 13.45 12.93 -11.87
C THR A 108 14.69 13.49 -12.61
N TYR A 109 15.69 13.99 -11.88
CA TYR A 109 16.95 14.49 -12.44
C TYR A 109 18.11 13.50 -12.37
N ASP A 110 17.93 12.32 -11.77
CA ASP A 110 19.02 11.37 -11.51
C ASP A 110 19.25 10.39 -12.67
N ASN A 111 18.48 10.49 -13.78
CA ASN A 111 18.53 9.59 -14.96
C ASN A 111 18.67 8.11 -14.58
N TRP A 112 18.11 7.72 -13.44
CA TRP A 112 18.24 6.38 -12.94
C TRP A 112 17.36 5.45 -13.77
N SER A 113 17.91 4.32 -14.18
CA SER A 113 17.15 3.25 -14.81
C SER A 113 17.33 1.97 -14.00
N PRO A 114 16.30 1.12 -13.91
CA PRO A 114 16.44 -0.20 -13.30
C PRO A 114 17.57 -0.95 -14.00
N PRO A 115 18.52 -1.54 -13.25
CA PRO A 115 19.56 -2.36 -13.84
C PRO A 115 18.93 -3.53 -14.58
N VAL A 116 19.50 -3.91 -15.72
CA VAL A 116 19.04 -5.05 -16.50
C VAL A 116 20.19 -6.02 -16.64
N HIS A 117 19.98 -7.23 -16.13
CA HIS A 117 20.92 -8.34 -16.29
C HIS A 117 20.35 -9.35 -17.27
N GLU A 118 21.16 -9.75 -18.24
CA GLU A 118 20.80 -10.73 -19.26
C GLU A 118 20.43 -12.07 -18.63
N LYS A 119 19.29 -12.63 -19.06
CA LYS A 119 18.75 -13.91 -18.60
C LYS A 119 18.14 -14.65 -19.78
N SER A 120 18.23 -15.97 -19.78
CA SER A 120 17.53 -16.79 -20.76
C SER A 120 16.02 -16.73 -20.53
N VAL A 121 15.24 -17.00 -21.59
CA VAL A 121 13.77 -17.05 -21.50
C VAL A 121 13.31 -18.08 -20.46
N GLU A 122 14.02 -19.20 -20.34
CA GLU A 122 13.73 -20.23 -19.34
C GLU A 122 14.00 -19.76 -17.92
N GLN A 123 15.10 -19.03 -17.68
CA GLN A 123 15.41 -18.44 -16.38
C GLN A 123 14.36 -17.40 -15.98
N LEU A 124 13.92 -16.55 -16.92
CA LEU A 124 12.87 -15.57 -16.68
C LEU A 124 11.56 -16.25 -16.25
N ASN A 125 11.16 -17.33 -16.93
CA ASN A 125 9.94 -18.06 -16.60
C ASN A 125 10.01 -18.72 -15.21
N ARG A 126 11.15 -19.35 -14.87
CA ARG A 126 11.36 -19.92 -13.53
C ARG A 126 11.35 -18.85 -12.44
N LEU A 127 12.00 -17.71 -12.69
CA LEU A 127 12.03 -16.59 -11.76
C LEU A 127 10.65 -16.00 -11.52
N LYS A 128 9.89 -15.75 -12.58
CA LYS A 128 8.50 -15.27 -12.48
C LYS A 128 7.67 -16.21 -11.62
N HIS A 129 7.76 -17.51 -11.85
CA HIS A 129 7.04 -18.50 -11.05
C HIS A 129 7.50 -18.54 -9.59
N ALA A 130 8.80 -18.38 -9.33
CA ALA A 130 9.37 -18.40 -7.98
C ALA A 130 8.95 -17.19 -7.11
N ILE A 131 8.73 -16.02 -7.72
CA ILE A 131 8.37 -14.79 -6.99
C ILE A 131 6.85 -14.56 -6.90
N GLU A 132 6.05 -15.17 -7.77
CA GLU A 132 4.59 -14.98 -7.84
C GLU A 132 3.87 -15.27 -6.51
N GLY A 133 4.34 -16.28 -5.76
CA GLY A 133 3.78 -16.66 -4.46
C GLY A 133 4.15 -15.74 -3.29
N ASN A 134 5.00 -14.74 -3.51
CA ASN A 134 5.48 -13.86 -2.46
C ASN A 134 4.65 -12.57 -2.40
N PHE A 135 4.20 -12.20 -1.19
CA PHE A 135 3.28 -11.08 -0.94
C PHE A 135 3.81 -9.71 -1.42
N LEU A 136 5.14 -9.56 -1.56
CA LEU A 136 5.75 -8.34 -2.08
C LEU A 136 5.60 -8.19 -3.60
N PHE A 137 5.42 -9.32 -4.31
CA PHE A 137 5.41 -9.36 -5.77
C PHE A 137 4.02 -9.65 -6.34
N SER A 138 3.08 -10.15 -5.52
CA SER A 138 1.73 -10.52 -5.95
C SER A 138 0.84 -9.34 -6.39
N HIS A 139 1.24 -8.11 -6.07
CA HIS A 139 0.49 -6.88 -6.42
C HIS A 139 1.20 -6.00 -7.44
N LEU A 140 2.27 -6.51 -8.07
CA LEU A 140 2.99 -5.80 -9.12
C LEU A 140 2.25 -5.95 -10.45
N ASP A 141 2.19 -4.86 -11.22
CA ASP A 141 1.78 -4.96 -12.62
C ASP A 141 2.87 -5.64 -13.48
N ASP A 142 2.53 -5.98 -14.72
CA ASP A 142 3.41 -6.72 -15.62
C ASP A 142 4.73 -5.97 -15.89
N ASP A 143 4.69 -4.65 -16.02
CA ASP A 143 5.85 -3.81 -16.29
C ASP A 143 6.77 -3.78 -15.05
N GLN A 144 6.21 -3.60 -13.85
CA GLN A 144 6.94 -3.66 -12.59
C GLN A 144 7.57 -5.04 -12.37
N SER A 145 6.81 -6.10 -12.62
CA SER A 145 7.29 -7.47 -12.52
C SER A 145 8.46 -7.70 -13.49
N ALA A 146 8.37 -7.24 -14.74
CA ALA A 146 9.46 -7.32 -15.71
C ALA A 146 10.71 -6.53 -15.26
N GLN A 147 10.55 -5.31 -14.74
CA GLN A 147 11.66 -4.49 -14.24
C GLN A 147 12.36 -5.15 -13.05
N VAL A 148 11.59 -5.67 -12.09
CA VAL A 148 12.12 -6.38 -10.92
C VAL A 148 12.87 -7.65 -11.32
N VAL A 149 12.29 -8.47 -12.21
CA VAL A 149 12.94 -9.69 -12.71
C VAL A 149 14.18 -9.36 -13.53
N GLY A 150 14.15 -8.26 -14.30
CA GLY A 150 15.31 -7.72 -15.02
C GLY A 150 16.45 -7.32 -14.09
N ALA A 151 16.14 -6.71 -12.95
CA ALA A 151 17.09 -6.22 -11.96
C ALA A 151 17.73 -7.30 -11.08
N LEU A 152 17.19 -8.53 -11.05
CA LEU A 152 17.82 -9.64 -10.34
C LEU A 152 19.21 -9.96 -10.93
N VAL A 153 20.24 -9.95 -10.09
CA VAL A 153 21.62 -10.26 -10.49
C VAL A 153 21.99 -11.68 -10.09
N GLU A 154 22.69 -12.40 -10.96
CA GLU A 154 23.17 -13.75 -10.65
C GLU A 154 24.29 -13.70 -9.61
N LYS A 155 24.22 -14.57 -8.61
CA LYS A 155 25.21 -14.72 -7.55
C LYS A 155 25.62 -16.19 -7.41
N PRO A 156 26.73 -16.61 -8.03
CA PRO A 156 27.22 -17.98 -7.93
C PRO A 156 27.81 -18.27 -6.55
N ILE A 157 27.52 -19.46 -6.02
CA ILE A 157 28.01 -19.96 -4.73
C ILE A 157 28.86 -21.22 -4.97
N PRO A 158 30.19 -21.07 -5.10
CA PRO A 158 31.05 -22.12 -5.64
C PRO A 158 31.24 -23.31 -4.69
N ALA A 159 31.22 -23.09 -3.37
CA ALA A 159 31.55 -24.12 -2.38
C ALA A 159 30.40 -24.35 -1.38
N LYS A 160 30.41 -25.55 -0.80
CA LYS A 160 29.56 -25.92 0.34
C LYS A 160 29.96 -25.14 1.59
N GLY A 161 28.99 -24.80 2.44
CA GLY A 161 29.24 -24.15 3.74
C GLY A 161 29.40 -22.63 3.65
N ILE A 162 29.15 -22.02 2.49
CA ILE A 162 29.19 -20.56 2.33
C ILE A 162 27.96 -19.97 3.01
N LYS A 163 28.18 -19.08 3.97
CA LYS A 163 27.10 -18.30 4.61
C LYS A 163 26.70 -17.16 3.68
N VAL A 164 25.48 -17.22 3.15
CA VAL A 164 24.94 -16.20 2.24
C VAL A 164 24.47 -14.98 3.01
N ILE A 165 23.80 -15.22 4.13
CA ILE A 165 23.38 -14.21 5.11
C ILE A 165 23.57 -14.78 6.52
N SER A 166 23.83 -13.90 7.48
CA SER A 166 23.99 -14.27 8.89
C SER A 166 22.94 -13.56 9.75
N GLN A 167 22.42 -14.25 10.75
CA GLN A 167 21.41 -13.71 11.66
C GLN A 167 21.92 -12.45 12.38
N GLY A 168 21.12 -11.40 12.49
CA GLY A 168 21.53 -10.14 13.10
C GLY A 168 22.25 -9.17 12.17
N ASP A 169 22.76 -9.62 11.02
CA ASP A 169 23.35 -8.73 10.02
C ASP A 169 22.27 -7.81 9.42
N ALA A 170 22.66 -6.62 8.96
CA ALA A 170 21.79 -5.77 8.16
C ALA A 170 21.39 -6.50 6.86
N GLY A 171 20.10 -6.51 6.55
CA GLY A 171 19.60 -7.18 5.37
C GLY A 171 19.41 -6.25 4.20
N ASP A 172 20.27 -6.30 3.18
CA ASP A 172 20.16 -5.38 2.03
C ASP A 172 19.63 -6.03 0.74
N TYR A 173 19.58 -7.36 0.72
CA TYR A 173 19.22 -8.15 -0.46
C TYR A 173 18.10 -9.16 -0.18
N PHE A 174 17.30 -9.41 -1.20
CA PHE A 174 16.44 -10.58 -1.33
C PHE A 174 17.11 -11.60 -2.25
N TYR A 175 16.93 -12.88 -1.94
CA TYR A 175 17.53 -13.96 -2.72
C TYR A 175 16.50 -14.99 -3.18
N VAL A 176 16.61 -15.43 -4.43
CA VAL A 176 15.86 -16.55 -5.01
C VAL A 176 16.83 -17.65 -5.40
N VAL A 177 16.51 -18.90 -5.09
CA VAL A 177 17.36 -20.04 -5.40
C VAL A 177 17.11 -20.49 -6.84
N GLU A 178 18.09 -20.32 -7.72
CA GLU A 178 18.04 -20.84 -9.09
C GLU A 178 18.44 -22.33 -9.11
N LYS A 179 19.52 -22.66 -8.40
CA LYS A 179 20.09 -24.01 -8.39
C LYS A 179 20.73 -24.32 -7.04
N GLY A 180 20.51 -25.55 -6.60
CA GLY A 180 21.13 -26.13 -5.43
C GLY A 180 20.31 -25.94 -4.16
N THR A 181 20.88 -26.33 -3.03
CA THR A 181 20.18 -26.41 -1.75
C THR A 181 20.85 -25.55 -0.67
N PHE A 182 20.03 -24.90 0.15
CA PHE A 182 20.46 -24.04 1.25
C PHE A 182 19.81 -24.45 2.57
N GLU A 183 20.57 -24.40 3.65
CA GLU A 183 20.11 -24.73 5.00
C GLU A 183 19.93 -23.45 5.83
N VAL A 184 18.82 -23.38 6.56
CA VAL A 184 18.45 -22.23 7.38
C VAL A 184 18.64 -22.57 8.84
N TYR A 185 19.38 -21.73 9.55
CA TYR A 185 19.68 -21.87 10.96
C TYR A 185 19.21 -20.65 11.74
N VAL A 186 18.65 -20.88 12.93
CA VAL A 186 18.18 -19.82 13.82
C VAL A 186 18.72 -20.06 15.22
N ASN A 187 19.38 -19.04 15.76
CA ASN A 187 19.76 -18.99 17.16
C ASN A 187 18.60 -18.37 17.98
N PRO A 188 18.10 -19.06 19.02
CA PRO A 188 17.02 -18.55 19.88
C PRO A 188 17.34 -17.23 20.57
N THR A 189 18.62 -16.92 20.75
CA THR A 189 19.06 -15.66 21.39
C THR A 189 18.94 -14.44 20.47
N GLY A 190 18.65 -14.64 19.18
CA GLY A 190 18.46 -13.54 18.23
C GLY A 190 19.77 -12.93 17.70
N GLN A 191 20.93 -13.34 18.21
CA GLN A 191 22.26 -12.84 17.82
C GLN A 191 23.21 -13.99 17.47
N ILE A 192 24.20 -13.71 16.61
CA ILE A 192 25.31 -14.64 16.34
C ILE A 192 26.20 -14.69 17.57
N GLN A 193 26.42 -15.89 18.10
CA GLN A 193 27.44 -16.13 19.12
C GLN A 193 28.69 -16.74 18.44
N PRO A 194 29.90 -16.44 18.93
CA PRO A 194 31.11 -17.09 18.43
C PRO A 194 31.18 -18.56 18.88
N GLY A 195 31.56 -19.46 17.96
CA GLY A 195 31.73 -20.90 18.21
C GLY A 195 30.89 -21.80 17.28
N PRO A 196 31.07 -23.14 17.34
CA PRO A 196 30.32 -24.11 16.52
C PRO A 196 28.80 -24.06 16.76
N ASP A 197 28.40 -23.83 18.01
CA ASP A 197 26.99 -23.77 18.44
C ASP A 197 26.33 -22.40 18.19
N GLY A 198 27.13 -21.41 17.77
CA GLY A 198 26.69 -20.04 17.60
C GLY A 198 25.69 -19.82 16.46
N MET A 199 25.65 -20.74 15.51
CA MET A 199 24.73 -20.71 14.36
C MET A 199 23.29 -21.05 14.75
N GLY A 200 23.08 -21.73 15.89
CA GLY A 200 21.77 -22.19 16.31
C GLY A 200 21.33 -23.51 15.66
N THR A 201 20.04 -23.79 15.72
CA THR A 201 19.47 -25.05 15.22
C THR A 201 19.05 -24.92 13.76
N LYS A 202 19.19 -26.02 12.99
CA LYS A 202 18.65 -26.08 11.63
C LYS A 202 17.12 -26.09 11.70
N VAL A 203 16.48 -25.09 11.09
CA VAL A 203 15.02 -24.92 11.10
C VAL A 203 14.40 -25.38 9.79
N SER A 204 15.06 -25.15 8.66
CA SER A 204 14.52 -25.47 7.34
C SER A 204 15.60 -25.67 6.29
N THR A 205 15.19 -26.14 5.12
CA THR A 205 15.98 -26.28 3.90
C THR A 205 15.23 -25.59 2.75
N ILE A 206 15.95 -24.84 1.92
CA ILE A 206 15.41 -24.12 0.75
C ILE A 206 16.05 -24.70 -0.50
N GLU A 207 15.22 -25.13 -1.43
CA GLU A 207 15.62 -25.70 -2.73
C GLU A 207 15.32 -24.71 -3.87
N ALA A 208 15.61 -25.12 -5.11
CA ALA A 208 15.34 -24.31 -6.30
C ALA A 208 13.87 -23.86 -6.38
N GLY A 209 13.66 -22.60 -6.73
CA GLY A 209 12.35 -21.92 -6.70
C GLY A 209 11.97 -21.35 -5.33
N GLY A 210 12.67 -21.74 -4.26
CA GLY A 210 12.52 -21.11 -2.95
C GLY A 210 13.21 -19.74 -2.88
N SER A 211 12.81 -18.91 -1.92
CA SER A 211 13.39 -17.59 -1.70
C SER A 211 13.57 -17.28 -0.22
N PHE A 212 14.43 -16.31 0.08
CA PHE A 212 14.67 -15.87 1.46
C PHE A 212 15.13 -14.41 1.52
N GLY A 213 14.89 -13.79 2.69
CA GLY A 213 15.32 -12.43 2.96
C GLY A 213 14.41 -11.35 2.37
N GLU A 214 13.16 -11.66 2.05
CA GLU A 214 12.17 -10.72 1.48
C GLU A 214 11.90 -9.49 2.36
N LEU A 215 11.89 -9.65 3.70
CA LEU A 215 11.65 -8.54 4.63
C LEU A 215 12.73 -7.45 4.54
N ALA A 216 13.93 -7.80 4.06
CA ALA A 216 14.98 -6.83 3.77
C ALA A 216 14.60 -5.84 2.67
N LEU A 217 13.63 -6.15 1.81
CA LEU A 217 13.16 -5.22 0.78
C LEU A 217 12.21 -4.16 1.34
N MET A 218 11.57 -4.40 2.48
CA MET A 218 10.60 -3.47 3.07
C MET A 218 11.25 -2.45 4.00
N TYR A 219 12.14 -2.91 4.89
CA TYR A 219 12.73 -2.07 5.93
C TYR A 219 14.12 -2.57 6.33
N ASN A 220 14.86 -1.68 7.01
CA ASN A 220 16.16 -2.02 7.56
C ASN A 220 16.05 -2.88 8.82
N ALA A 221 15.70 -4.15 8.63
CA ALA A 221 15.67 -5.13 9.71
C ALA A 221 16.90 -6.05 9.70
N PRO A 222 17.40 -6.40 10.89
CA PRO A 222 18.36 -7.48 11.05
C PRO A 222 17.82 -8.80 10.48
N ARG A 223 18.70 -9.61 9.89
CA ARG A 223 18.33 -10.96 9.43
C ARG A 223 17.86 -11.83 10.59
N ALA A 224 16.72 -12.48 10.43
CA ALA A 224 16.17 -13.37 11.46
C ALA A 224 16.87 -14.74 11.53
N ALA A 225 17.61 -15.11 10.48
CA ALA A 225 18.23 -16.42 10.34
C ALA A 225 19.56 -16.33 9.58
N THR A 226 20.40 -17.34 9.78
CA THR A 226 21.61 -17.59 8.99
C THR A 226 21.27 -18.59 7.88
N VAL A 227 21.69 -18.32 6.64
CA VAL A 227 21.46 -19.22 5.49
C VAL A 227 22.80 -19.64 4.90
N VAL A 228 22.99 -20.95 4.75
CA VAL A 228 24.26 -21.55 4.36
C VAL A 228 24.06 -22.50 3.18
N SER A 229 25.00 -22.56 2.24
CA SER A 229 24.95 -23.53 1.14
C SER A 229 25.16 -24.96 1.66
N ALA A 230 24.21 -25.85 1.35
CA ALA A 230 24.26 -27.26 1.71
C ALA A 230 25.24 -28.06 0.84
N GLU A 231 25.48 -27.55 -0.38
CA GLU A 231 26.34 -28.13 -1.41
C GLU A 231 27.12 -27.03 -2.16
N GLY A 232 28.02 -27.44 -3.05
CA GLY A 232 28.79 -26.52 -3.90
C GLY A 232 28.15 -26.38 -5.29
N GLY A 233 28.50 -25.31 -6.00
CA GLY A 233 27.97 -25.04 -7.34
C GLY A 233 26.49 -24.63 -7.35
N CYS A 234 26.03 -23.97 -6.27
CA CYS A 234 24.70 -23.37 -6.19
C CYS A 234 24.68 -22.02 -6.92
N THR A 235 23.50 -21.59 -7.35
CA THR A 235 23.26 -20.29 -7.98
C THR A 235 22.07 -19.62 -7.32
N LEU A 236 22.25 -18.34 -6.98
CA LEU A 236 21.18 -17.47 -6.47
C LEU A 236 20.93 -16.32 -7.44
N TRP A 237 19.73 -15.79 -7.40
CA TRP A 237 19.41 -14.45 -7.89
C TRP A 237 19.29 -13.51 -6.71
N ALA A 238 19.89 -12.32 -6.79
CA ALA A 238 19.87 -11.32 -5.74
C ALA A 238 19.21 -10.03 -6.23
N LEU A 239 18.37 -9.43 -5.40
CA LEU A 239 17.76 -8.11 -5.64
C LEU A 239 18.05 -7.21 -4.45
N ASP A 240 18.55 -6.01 -4.69
CA ASP A 240 18.81 -5.06 -3.62
C ASP A 240 17.54 -4.27 -3.24
N ARG A 241 17.48 -3.87 -1.96
CA ARG A 241 16.35 -3.09 -1.41
C ARG A 241 16.12 -1.79 -2.16
N LEU A 242 17.17 -1.03 -2.46
CA LEU A 242 17.04 0.31 -3.02
C LEU A 242 16.46 0.25 -4.43
N THR A 243 16.94 -0.66 -5.27
CA THR A 243 16.41 -0.91 -6.62
C THR A 243 14.96 -1.34 -6.56
N PHE A 244 14.61 -2.31 -5.70
CA PHE A 244 13.21 -2.73 -5.55
C PHE A 244 12.32 -1.55 -5.16
N ARG A 245 12.70 -0.78 -4.13
CA ARG A 245 11.90 0.37 -3.68
C ARG A 245 11.84 1.48 -4.72
N ARG A 246 12.93 1.75 -5.46
CA ARG A 246 12.93 2.73 -6.55
C ARG A 246 11.99 2.33 -7.68
N ILE A 247 12.02 1.08 -8.13
CA ILE A 247 11.09 0.56 -9.15
C ILE A 247 9.64 0.82 -8.73
N LEU A 248 9.27 0.43 -7.51
CA LEU A 248 7.90 0.62 -7.00
C LEU A 248 7.51 2.09 -6.83
N MET A 249 8.41 2.92 -6.31
CA MET A 249 8.13 4.33 -6.06
C MET A 249 8.05 5.13 -7.35
N GLU A 250 8.91 4.84 -8.33
CA GLU A 250 8.94 5.54 -9.61
C GLU A 250 7.68 5.25 -10.42
N SER A 251 7.24 4.00 -10.50
CA SER A 251 6.02 3.63 -11.24
C SER A 251 4.74 4.18 -10.61
N THR A 252 4.63 4.10 -9.27
CA THR A 252 3.49 4.67 -8.54
C THR A 252 3.46 6.19 -8.67
N PHE A 253 4.61 6.87 -8.59
CA PHE A 253 4.71 8.31 -8.77
C PHE A 253 4.43 8.73 -10.22
N ALA A 254 4.98 8.02 -11.21
CA ALA A 254 4.75 8.28 -12.62
C ALA A 254 3.27 8.12 -12.98
N ARG A 255 2.62 7.05 -12.50
CA ARG A 255 1.18 6.83 -12.67
C ARG A 255 0.36 7.94 -12.01
N ARG A 256 0.68 8.32 -10.77
CA ARG A 256 -0.01 9.41 -10.08
C ARG A 256 0.13 10.72 -10.85
N ARG A 257 1.34 11.05 -11.32
CA ARG A 257 1.60 12.27 -12.10
C ARG A 257 0.85 12.26 -13.43
N LEU A 258 0.82 11.12 -14.12
CA LEU A 258 0.04 10.94 -15.34
C LEU A 258 -1.44 11.24 -15.08
N TYR A 259 -2.03 10.63 -14.04
CA TYR A 259 -3.41 10.89 -13.69
C TYR A 259 -3.65 12.32 -13.21
N GLU A 260 -2.78 12.91 -12.41
CA GLU A 260 -2.92 14.32 -12.00
C GLU A 260 -2.93 15.24 -13.22
N SER A 261 -2.02 15.04 -14.18
CA SER A 261 -2.00 15.83 -15.43
C SER A 261 -3.24 15.60 -16.29
N PHE A 262 -3.71 14.36 -16.38
CA PHE A 262 -4.94 14.04 -17.12
C PHE A 262 -6.18 14.66 -16.46
N LEU A 263 -6.31 14.56 -15.13
CA LEU A 263 -7.42 15.15 -14.37
C LEU A 263 -7.38 16.69 -14.35
N GLU A 264 -6.25 17.30 -14.68
CA GLU A 264 -6.13 18.75 -14.89
C GLU A 264 -6.69 19.16 -16.27
N GLU A 265 -6.53 18.31 -17.30
CA GLU A 265 -7.10 18.52 -18.63
C GLU A 265 -8.63 18.33 -18.67
N VAL A 266 -9.20 17.53 -17.76
CA VAL A 266 -10.63 17.20 -17.72
C VAL A 266 -11.46 18.43 -17.28
N PRO A 267 -12.29 19.03 -18.15
CA PRO A 267 -12.94 20.31 -17.85
C PRO A 267 -13.86 20.28 -16.63
N ILE A 268 -14.57 19.17 -16.40
CA ILE A 268 -15.50 19.03 -15.26
C ILE A 268 -14.78 18.96 -13.91
N LEU A 269 -13.49 18.66 -13.92
CA LEU A 269 -12.62 18.58 -12.74
C LEU A 269 -11.72 19.81 -12.60
N SER A 270 -11.98 20.88 -13.37
CA SER A 270 -11.22 22.13 -13.25
C SER A 270 -11.47 22.86 -11.92
N THR A 271 -12.62 22.63 -11.28
CA THR A 271 -13.04 23.32 -10.05
C THR A 271 -12.51 22.67 -8.77
N ILE A 272 -12.01 21.42 -8.83
CA ILE A 272 -11.46 20.74 -7.66
C ILE A 272 -10.03 21.20 -7.37
N THR A 273 -9.68 21.24 -6.10
CA THR A 273 -8.34 21.62 -5.64
C THR A 273 -7.30 20.58 -6.03
N ALA A 274 -6.02 20.97 -6.05
CA ALA A 274 -4.93 20.03 -6.31
C ALA A 274 -4.90 18.85 -5.32
N TYR A 275 -5.24 19.11 -4.04
CA TYR A 275 -5.30 18.07 -3.01
C TYR A 275 -6.40 17.04 -3.30
N GLU A 276 -7.60 17.48 -3.66
CA GLU A 276 -8.72 16.60 -4.05
C GLU A 276 -8.41 15.81 -5.31
N ARG A 277 -7.83 16.46 -6.33
CA ARG A 277 -7.38 15.80 -7.56
C ARG A 277 -6.40 14.67 -7.28
N SER A 278 -5.48 14.91 -6.36
CA SER A 278 -4.48 13.93 -5.93
C SER A 278 -5.11 12.73 -5.22
N LYS A 279 -6.17 12.94 -4.42
CA LYS A 279 -6.95 11.84 -3.81
C LYS A 279 -7.70 11.01 -4.85
N ILE A 280 -8.24 11.66 -5.88
CA ILE A 280 -8.90 10.96 -7.00
C ILE A 280 -7.87 10.15 -7.78
N ALA A 281 -6.72 10.74 -8.12
CA ALA A 281 -5.64 10.06 -8.83
C ALA A 281 -5.17 8.77 -8.12
N ASP A 282 -5.10 8.78 -6.78
CA ASP A 282 -4.76 7.60 -5.98
C ASP A 282 -5.82 6.48 -6.02
N ALA A 283 -7.06 6.81 -6.38
CA ALA A 283 -8.19 5.88 -6.41
C ALA A 283 -8.56 5.37 -7.83
N LEU A 284 -7.88 5.88 -8.87
CA LEU A 284 -8.14 5.52 -10.26
C LEU A 284 -7.42 4.23 -10.68
N GLU A 285 -8.15 3.37 -11.37
CA GLU A 285 -7.62 2.14 -11.97
C GLU A 285 -7.65 2.22 -13.50
N THR A 286 -6.62 1.72 -14.18
CA THR A 286 -6.62 1.68 -15.65
C THR A 286 -7.37 0.44 -16.13
N GLN A 287 -8.27 0.60 -17.10
CA GLN A 287 -8.84 -0.50 -17.87
C GLN A 287 -8.66 -0.25 -19.38
N LYS A 288 -8.44 -1.31 -20.14
CA LYS A 288 -8.20 -1.28 -21.59
C LYS A 288 -9.26 -2.12 -22.29
N PHE A 289 -9.83 -1.57 -23.36
CA PHE A 289 -10.87 -2.21 -24.16
C PHE A 289 -10.46 -2.16 -25.64
N PRO A 290 -10.35 -3.30 -26.34
CA PRO A 290 -10.12 -3.32 -27.78
C PRO A 290 -11.29 -2.72 -28.55
N ALA A 291 -11.03 -2.30 -29.79
CA ALA A 291 -12.06 -1.77 -30.68
C ALA A 291 -13.25 -2.75 -30.86
N GLY A 292 -14.47 -2.22 -30.72
CA GLY A 292 -15.72 -2.96 -30.81
C GLY A 292 -16.19 -3.59 -29.50
N GLU A 293 -15.41 -3.53 -28.42
CA GLU A 293 -15.80 -4.11 -27.14
C GLU A 293 -16.85 -3.26 -26.39
N LEU A 294 -17.78 -3.94 -25.72
CA LEU A 294 -18.81 -3.33 -24.90
C LEU A 294 -18.25 -2.97 -23.52
N ILE A 295 -18.17 -1.67 -23.21
CA ILE A 295 -17.67 -1.16 -21.92
C ILE A 295 -18.78 -1.12 -20.88
N ILE A 296 -19.95 -0.64 -21.28
CA ILE A 296 -21.16 -0.58 -20.45
C ILE A 296 -22.31 -1.16 -21.24
N LYS A 297 -23.17 -1.93 -20.57
CA LYS A 297 -24.42 -2.42 -21.14
C LYS A 297 -25.61 -1.67 -20.54
N GLU A 298 -26.54 -1.26 -21.40
CA GLU A 298 -27.83 -0.70 -20.98
C GLU A 298 -28.60 -1.68 -20.10
N GLY A 299 -29.21 -1.16 -19.02
CA GLY A 299 -30.00 -1.94 -18.07
C GLY A 299 -29.21 -2.68 -16.99
N ASP A 300 -27.89 -2.80 -17.12
CA ASP A 300 -27.07 -3.38 -16.06
C ASP A 300 -26.95 -2.44 -14.86
N PRO A 301 -26.66 -2.94 -13.64
CA PRO A 301 -26.39 -2.08 -12.50
C PRO A 301 -25.07 -1.30 -12.70
N GLY A 302 -25.04 -0.02 -12.33
CA GLY A 302 -23.84 0.79 -12.41
C GLY A 302 -23.04 0.87 -11.12
N TYR A 303 -21.82 0.33 -11.11
CA TYR A 303 -20.91 0.37 -9.95
C TYR A 303 -19.62 1.15 -10.19
N SER A 304 -19.39 1.60 -11.42
CA SER A 304 -18.15 2.26 -11.82
C SER A 304 -18.40 3.50 -12.68
N PHE A 305 -17.58 4.51 -12.48
CA PHE A 305 -17.44 5.71 -13.29
C PHE A 305 -16.20 5.60 -14.17
N TYR A 306 -16.24 6.18 -15.37
CA TYR A 306 -15.17 6.06 -16.35
C TYR A 306 -14.79 7.43 -16.89
N LEU A 307 -13.48 7.70 -16.98
CA LEU A 307 -12.90 8.81 -17.72
C LEU A 307 -12.09 8.29 -18.90
N LEU A 308 -12.29 8.87 -20.09
CA LEU A 308 -11.62 8.44 -21.32
C LEU A 308 -10.21 9.03 -21.41
N GLU A 309 -9.18 8.19 -21.23
CA GLU A 309 -7.78 8.58 -21.29
C GLU A 309 -7.25 8.61 -22.74
N SER A 310 -7.63 7.63 -23.54
CA SER A 310 -7.29 7.55 -24.96
C SER A 310 -8.30 6.73 -25.75
N GLY A 311 -8.36 6.98 -27.07
CA GLY A 311 -9.30 6.33 -27.98
C GLY A 311 -10.63 7.09 -28.06
N GLU A 312 -11.62 6.42 -28.64
CA GLU A 312 -12.96 6.95 -28.90
C GLU A 312 -14.00 5.90 -28.54
N ALA A 313 -15.12 6.34 -27.96
CA ALA A 313 -16.23 5.46 -27.59
C ALA A 313 -17.58 6.09 -27.96
N ASP A 314 -18.59 5.26 -28.15
CA ASP A 314 -19.93 5.69 -28.54
C ASP A 314 -20.99 5.11 -27.63
N ALA A 315 -21.97 5.94 -27.23
CA ALA A 315 -23.15 5.50 -26.50
C ALA A 315 -24.32 5.19 -27.44
N TYR A 316 -25.03 4.11 -27.16
CA TYR A 316 -26.21 3.63 -27.89
C TYR A 316 -27.35 3.33 -26.92
N ILE A 317 -28.59 3.64 -27.33
CA ILE A 317 -29.82 3.33 -26.57
C ILE A 317 -30.79 2.53 -27.42
N GLY A 318 -31.40 1.50 -26.82
CA GLY A 318 -32.47 0.69 -27.37
C GLY A 318 -32.06 -0.29 -28.47
N GLU A 319 -33.05 -0.94 -29.08
CA GLU A 319 -32.88 -1.81 -30.25
C GLU A 319 -33.80 -1.31 -31.39
N PRO A 320 -33.31 -1.06 -32.63
CA PRO A 320 -31.93 -1.12 -33.10
C PRO A 320 -31.13 0.13 -32.66
N GLY A 321 -30.05 -0.08 -31.89
CA GLY A 321 -29.33 0.94 -31.12
C GLY A 321 -29.13 2.30 -31.81
N ASN A 322 -29.76 3.33 -31.27
CA ASN A 322 -29.58 4.70 -31.73
C ASN A 322 -28.35 5.32 -31.05
N LYS A 323 -27.39 5.85 -31.82
CA LYS A 323 -26.21 6.52 -31.28
C LYS A 323 -26.62 7.85 -30.63
N VAL A 324 -26.40 7.97 -29.33
CA VAL A 324 -26.84 9.14 -28.54
C VAL A 324 -25.70 10.08 -28.16
N LYS A 325 -24.47 9.58 -28.05
CA LYS A 325 -23.30 10.40 -27.71
C LYS A 325 -22.02 9.78 -28.25
N HIS A 326 -21.08 10.64 -28.63
CA HIS A 326 -19.70 10.28 -28.97
C HIS A 326 -18.78 10.82 -27.89
N TYR A 327 -17.77 10.04 -27.51
CA TYR A 327 -16.81 10.36 -26.46
C TYR A 327 -15.38 10.36 -27.02
N THR A 328 -14.64 11.38 -26.62
CA THR A 328 -13.24 11.63 -26.96
C THR A 328 -12.41 11.82 -25.70
N LYS A 329 -11.08 11.89 -25.84
CA LYS A 329 -10.17 12.04 -24.70
C LYS A 329 -10.60 13.19 -23.78
N GLY A 330 -10.69 12.91 -22.48
CA GLY A 330 -11.10 13.85 -21.44
C GLY A 330 -12.60 13.82 -21.14
N ASP A 331 -13.41 13.18 -21.99
CA ASP A 331 -14.81 12.93 -21.69
C ASP A 331 -14.97 11.82 -20.62
N TYR A 332 -16.18 11.76 -20.05
CA TYR A 332 -16.54 10.77 -19.04
C TYR A 332 -17.90 10.15 -19.33
N PHE A 333 -18.17 9.00 -18.72
CA PHE A 333 -19.46 8.32 -18.80
C PHE A 333 -19.71 7.38 -17.61
N GLY A 334 -20.96 6.96 -17.45
CA GLY A 334 -21.39 6.01 -16.42
C GLY A 334 -21.70 6.66 -15.07
N GLU A 335 -21.69 7.98 -14.98
CA GLU A 335 -22.04 8.76 -13.79
C GLU A 335 -23.53 8.67 -13.45
N LEU A 336 -24.43 8.63 -14.44
CA LEU A 336 -25.89 8.67 -14.20
C LEU A 336 -26.37 7.55 -13.26
N ALA A 337 -25.85 6.33 -13.45
CA ALA A 337 -26.20 5.20 -12.61
C ALA A 337 -25.70 5.34 -11.16
N LEU A 338 -24.62 6.11 -10.95
CA LEU A 338 -24.08 6.38 -9.62
C LEU A 338 -24.80 7.55 -8.93
N LEU A 339 -25.23 8.54 -9.72
CA LEU A 339 -25.93 9.73 -9.25
C LEU A 339 -27.39 9.44 -8.88
N ASN A 340 -28.09 8.64 -9.69
CA ASN A 340 -29.52 8.39 -9.52
C ASN A 340 -29.83 7.07 -8.82
N ASP A 341 -28.81 6.24 -8.58
CA ASP A 341 -28.98 4.84 -8.12
C ASP A 341 -29.90 4.01 -9.04
N GLU A 342 -29.85 4.31 -10.34
CA GLU A 342 -30.62 3.66 -11.39
C GLU A 342 -29.72 2.76 -12.27
N PRO A 343 -30.30 1.79 -12.99
CA PRO A 343 -29.56 1.01 -13.99
C PRO A 343 -28.92 1.89 -15.08
N ARG A 344 -27.92 1.34 -15.78
CA ARG A 344 -27.23 2.01 -16.88
C ARG A 344 -28.21 2.46 -17.96
N ALA A 345 -28.26 3.75 -18.22
CA ALA A 345 -29.22 4.35 -19.17
C ALA A 345 -28.88 4.11 -20.65
N ALA A 346 -27.63 3.74 -20.96
CA ALA A 346 -27.17 3.50 -22.33
C ALA A 346 -26.04 2.47 -22.33
N SER A 347 -25.88 1.78 -23.46
CA SER A 347 -24.70 0.95 -23.73
C SER A 347 -23.57 1.83 -24.25
N VAL A 348 -22.32 1.55 -23.86
CA VAL A 348 -21.13 2.25 -24.38
C VAL A 348 -20.20 1.23 -25.03
N VAL A 349 -19.83 1.47 -26.28
CA VAL A 349 -18.97 0.59 -27.09
C VAL A 349 -17.70 1.33 -27.47
N ALA A 350 -16.55 0.65 -27.38
CA ALA A 350 -15.28 1.18 -27.84
C ALA A 350 -15.26 1.28 -29.38
N GLY A 351 -15.04 2.47 -29.92
CA GLY A 351 -14.91 2.68 -31.37
C GLY A 351 -13.49 2.37 -31.88
N THR A 352 -12.50 2.55 -31.02
CA THR A 352 -11.08 2.23 -31.24
C THR A 352 -10.52 1.47 -30.03
N ASP A 353 -9.21 1.19 -30.00
CA ASP A 353 -8.58 0.69 -28.78
C ASP A 353 -8.62 1.79 -27.70
N VAL A 354 -9.46 1.57 -26.69
CA VAL A 354 -9.82 2.54 -25.66
C VAL A 354 -9.08 2.23 -24.36
N LYS A 355 -8.56 3.28 -23.73
CA LYS A 355 -8.05 3.24 -22.37
C LYS A 355 -8.87 4.19 -21.50
N VAL A 356 -9.35 3.69 -20.38
CA VAL A 356 -10.15 4.46 -19.42
C VAL A 356 -9.54 4.38 -18.03
N ALA A 357 -9.67 5.47 -17.29
CA ALA A 357 -9.47 5.50 -15.85
C ALA A 357 -10.82 5.27 -15.16
N THR A 358 -10.89 4.26 -14.30
CA THR A 358 -12.14 3.84 -13.64
C THR A 358 -12.12 4.17 -12.16
N LEU A 359 -13.29 4.56 -11.64
CA LEU A 359 -13.50 4.89 -10.23
C LEU A 359 -14.74 4.14 -9.72
N GLY A 360 -14.59 3.37 -8.64
CA GLY A 360 -15.71 2.64 -8.05
C GLY A 360 -16.74 3.54 -7.35
N LYS A 361 -17.99 3.08 -7.24
CA LYS A 361 -19.13 3.82 -6.64
C LYS A 361 -18.82 4.46 -5.29
N ASN A 362 -18.23 3.71 -4.36
CA ASN A 362 -17.90 4.20 -3.03
C ASN A 362 -16.84 5.32 -3.07
N ALA A 363 -15.84 5.18 -3.95
CA ALA A 363 -14.81 6.19 -4.14
C ALA A 363 -15.38 7.43 -4.86
N PHE A 364 -16.26 7.24 -5.84
CA PHE A 364 -16.98 8.32 -6.52
C PHE A 364 -17.78 9.18 -5.53
N GLN A 365 -18.62 8.56 -4.70
CA GLN A 365 -19.44 9.29 -3.72
C GLN A 365 -18.59 10.05 -2.69
N ARG A 366 -17.50 9.45 -2.23
CA ARG A 366 -16.61 10.05 -1.22
C ARG A 366 -15.72 11.15 -1.79
N LEU A 367 -15.22 11.01 -3.01
CA LEU A 367 -14.17 11.87 -3.57
C LEU A 367 -14.70 12.92 -4.56
N LEU A 368 -15.83 12.65 -5.22
CA LEU A 368 -16.41 13.54 -6.24
C LEU A 368 -17.70 14.23 -5.77
N GLY A 369 -18.06 14.12 -4.50
CA GLY A 369 -19.18 14.87 -3.90
C GLY A 369 -19.19 16.38 -4.25
N PRO A 370 -18.04 17.10 -4.23
CA PRO A 370 -18.01 18.52 -4.59
C PRO A 370 -18.40 18.82 -6.05
N VAL A 371 -18.16 17.89 -6.98
CA VAL A 371 -18.47 18.04 -8.42
C VAL A 371 -19.76 17.34 -8.82
N GLU A 372 -20.41 16.62 -7.90
CA GLU A 372 -21.68 15.95 -8.12
C GLU A 372 -22.75 16.92 -8.63
N GLY A 373 -22.83 18.11 -8.02
CA GLY A 373 -23.76 19.16 -8.43
C GLY A 373 -23.51 19.70 -9.84
N ILE A 374 -22.27 19.64 -10.34
CA ILE A 374 -21.91 20.03 -11.71
C ILE A 374 -22.33 18.93 -12.68
N MET A 375 -22.04 17.66 -12.36
CA MET A 375 -22.41 16.50 -13.17
C MET A 375 -23.93 16.39 -13.34
N ARG A 376 -24.70 16.70 -12.30
CA ARG A 376 -26.16 16.74 -12.33
C ARG A 376 -26.74 17.78 -13.30
N ARG A 377 -26.02 18.88 -13.56
CA ARG A 377 -26.51 19.92 -14.49
C ARG A 377 -26.31 19.56 -15.97
N THR A 378 -25.51 18.53 -16.27
CA THR A 378 -25.25 18.10 -17.64
C THR A 378 -26.49 17.46 -18.25
N LYS A 379 -27.07 18.10 -19.27
CA LYS A 379 -28.22 17.59 -20.02
C LYS A 379 -27.74 16.65 -21.14
N TYR A 380 -28.40 15.50 -21.26
CA TYR A 380 -28.13 14.51 -22.31
C TYR A 380 -29.32 14.43 -23.24
N GLU A 381 -29.12 14.73 -24.53
CA GLU A 381 -30.16 14.57 -25.53
C GLU A 381 -30.50 13.09 -25.70
N ALA A 382 -31.80 12.77 -25.78
CA ALA A 382 -32.34 11.41 -25.91
C ALA A 382 -32.13 10.43 -24.72
N VAL A 383 -31.54 10.86 -23.60
CA VAL A 383 -31.42 10.06 -22.37
C VAL A 383 -32.39 10.60 -21.31
N LYS A 384 -33.23 9.74 -20.73
CA LYS A 384 -33.99 10.10 -19.52
C LYS A 384 -33.01 10.21 -18.35
N SER A 385 -32.41 11.38 -18.17
CA SER A 385 -31.37 11.57 -17.17
C SER A 385 -31.90 11.58 -15.74
N GLY A 386 -33.21 11.73 -15.51
CA GLY A 386 -33.82 11.80 -14.17
C GLY A 386 -33.36 13.01 -13.33
N VAL A 387 -32.45 13.83 -13.86
CA VAL A 387 -31.90 15.00 -13.18
C VAL A 387 -32.77 16.21 -13.48
N GLU A 388 -33.95 16.24 -12.86
CA GLU A 388 -34.78 17.45 -12.84
C GLU A 388 -34.21 18.47 -11.85
N GLU A 389 -34.34 19.75 -12.22
CA GLU A 389 -33.73 20.92 -11.57
C GLU A 389 -34.07 21.02 -10.07
N MET A 390 -33.17 20.60 -9.18
CA MET A 390 -33.13 21.19 -7.83
C MET A 390 -32.45 22.55 -7.94
N ASP A 391 -33.24 23.58 -8.25
CA ASP A 391 -32.88 24.97 -7.99
C ASP A 391 -33.02 25.23 -6.48
N PRO A 392 -31.93 25.45 -5.71
CA PRO A 392 -31.99 25.66 -4.27
C PRO A 392 -32.66 27.00 -3.87
N LEU A 393 -33.12 27.81 -4.84
CA LEU A 393 -33.80 29.09 -4.57
C LEU A 393 -35.29 29.13 -4.92
N HIS A 394 -35.90 28.00 -5.29
CA HIS A 394 -37.35 27.92 -5.53
C HIS A 394 -38.05 26.88 -4.65
N SER A 395 -37.99 27.10 -3.33
CA SER A 395 -39.04 26.65 -2.42
C SER A 395 -39.71 27.88 -1.80
N ASN A 396 -40.90 28.22 -2.30
CA ASN A 396 -41.85 29.10 -1.61
C ASN A 396 -42.70 28.28 -0.63
#